data_AF-A0A2M7RDY2-F1
#
_entry.id   AF-A0A2M7RDY2-F1
#
_cell.length_a   1.000
_cell.length_b   1.000
_cell.length_c   1.000
_cell.angle_alpha   90.00
_cell.angle_beta   90.00
_cell.angle_gamma   90.00
#
_symmetry.space_group_name_H-M   'P 1'
#
loop_
_entity.id
_entity.type
_entity.pdbx_description
1 polymer ?
#
loop_
_entity_poly.entity_id
_entity_poly.type
_entity_poly.pdbx_seq_one_letter_code
_entity_poly.pdbx_strand_id
1 'polypeptide(L)'
;MREILTTIKRIVHEVAGDLVSCKNRFLMLEGYTTNRHLLVFVFVTLIILGIVIFSSGSQPEFYLNLLKLLIVLLMSFFVYCQSECFWFLIAKAYLYDYNIKHRRHMKIFMERANEASFNETGNIQGYILFTAFSNSHGYKRHATRYLIEICLMLFAFLYIMPDFFLYNLGIFVAMFFYVFLSEREASAQVFGDITILINCIRELIKEDPKECRTFILKNNNQEIRDLKKLYEFVLEAT
;
A
#
# COMPACT_ATOMS: atom_id res chain seq x y z
N MET A 1 -29.15 13.13 4.07
CA MET A 1 -29.11 12.89 2.60
C MET A 1 -27.87 13.50 1.93
N ARG A 2 -27.53 14.79 2.17
CA ARG A 2 -26.28 15.40 1.66
C ARG A 2 -24.99 14.71 2.11
N GLU A 3 -24.87 14.36 3.39
CA GLU A 3 -23.69 13.65 3.95
C GLU A 3 -23.45 12.26 3.35
N ILE A 4 -24.54 11.53 3.08
CA ILE A 4 -24.46 10.20 2.43
C ILE A 4 -23.93 10.36 1.01
N LEU A 5 -24.40 11.38 0.28
CA LEU A 5 -23.95 11.65 -1.08
C LEU A 5 -22.49 12.09 -1.16
N THR A 6 -22.00 12.91 -0.22
CA THR A 6 -20.57 13.26 -0.14
C THR A 6 -19.70 12.06 0.23
N THR A 7 -20.18 11.20 1.12
CA THR A 7 -19.46 9.96 1.50
C THR A 7 -19.35 9.00 0.32
N ILE A 8 -20.45 8.79 -0.41
CA ILE A 8 -20.47 7.95 -1.62
C ILE A 8 -19.55 8.53 -2.69
N LYS A 9 -19.62 9.84 -2.96
CA LYS A 9 -18.69 10.48 -3.91
C LYS A 9 -17.23 10.28 -3.54
N ARG A 10 -16.89 10.39 -2.24
CA ARG A 10 -15.52 10.16 -1.77
C ARG A 10 -15.11 8.70 -1.98
N ILE A 11 -15.95 7.74 -1.62
CA ILE A 11 -15.69 6.31 -1.85
C ILE A 11 -15.47 6.03 -3.33
N VAL A 12 -16.33 6.55 -4.21
CA VAL A 12 -16.18 6.37 -5.67
C VAL A 12 -14.87 6.97 -6.19
N HIS A 13 -14.47 8.15 -5.69
CA HIS A 13 -13.20 8.77 -6.07
C HIS A 13 -11.99 7.96 -5.57
N GLU A 14 -12.06 7.44 -4.35
CA GLU A 14 -11.04 6.55 -3.78
C GLU A 14 -10.93 5.24 -4.60
N VAL A 15 -12.06 4.60 -4.93
CA VAL A 15 -12.11 3.41 -5.80
C VAL A 15 -11.52 3.69 -7.19
N ALA A 16 -11.83 4.86 -7.77
CA ALA A 16 -11.26 5.25 -9.06
C ALA A 16 -9.74 5.46 -8.97
N GLY A 17 -9.25 6.04 -7.87
CA GLY A 17 -7.82 6.14 -7.57
C GLY A 17 -7.16 4.77 -7.47
N ASP A 18 -7.81 3.81 -6.83
CA ASP A 18 -7.34 2.42 -6.72
C ASP A 18 -7.26 1.75 -8.10
N LEU A 19 -8.26 1.94 -8.96
CA LEU A 19 -8.25 1.42 -10.33
C LEU A 19 -7.12 2.03 -11.17
N VAL A 20 -6.84 3.32 -11.02
CA VAL A 20 -5.70 3.97 -11.67
C VAL A 20 -4.38 3.41 -11.14
N SER A 21 -4.27 3.15 -9.84
CA SER A 21 -3.11 2.50 -9.24
C SER A 21 -2.90 1.08 -9.79
N CYS A 22 -3.97 0.26 -9.86
CA CYS A 22 -3.93 -1.06 -10.47
C CYS A 22 -3.52 -1.00 -11.95
N LYS A 23 -4.05 -0.05 -12.72
CA LYS A 23 -3.65 0.18 -14.11
C LYS A 23 -2.16 0.54 -14.21
N ASN A 24 -1.67 1.43 -13.36
CA ASN A 24 -0.26 1.85 -13.38
C ASN A 24 0.68 0.71 -12.97
N ARG A 25 0.28 -0.14 -12.01
CA ARG A 25 1.01 -1.36 -11.66
C ARG A 25 0.98 -2.40 -12.78
N PHE A 26 -0.15 -2.56 -13.47
CA PHE A 26 -0.24 -3.39 -14.67
C PHE A 26 0.70 -2.90 -15.78
N LEU A 27 0.72 -1.60 -16.05
CA LEU A 27 1.62 -0.99 -17.02
C LEU A 27 3.11 -1.10 -16.61
N MET A 28 3.41 -1.03 -15.30
CA MET A 28 4.75 -1.35 -14.81
C MET A 28 5.10 -2.82 -15.07
N LEU A 29 4.21 -3.76 -14.75
CA LEU A 29 4.41 -5.18 -15.03
C LEU A 29 4.64 -5.42 -16.52
N GLU A 30 3.90 -4.75 -17.41
CA GLU A 30 4.11 -4.78 -18.86
C GLU A 30 5.51 -4.30 -19.27
N GLY A 31 6.03 -3.26 -18.60
CA GLY A 31 7.40 -2.75 -18.80
C GLY A 31 8.51 -3.70 -18.31
N TYR A 32 8.21 -4.61 -17.37
CA TYR A 32 9.16 -5.59 -16.82
C TYR A 32 8.95 -7.02 -17.34
N THR A 33 7.89 -7.27 -18.11
CA THR A 33 7.61 -8.60 -18.67
C THR A 33 8.64 -8.98 -19.73
N THR A 34 9.63 -9.77 -19.32
CA THR A 34 10.52 -10.46 -20.26
C THR A 34 9.72 -11.43 -21.16
N ASN A 35 10.22 -11.72 -22.36
CA ASN A 35 9.61 -12.69 -23.29
C ASN A 35 9.29 -14.05 -22.65
N ARG A 36 10.02 -14.41 -21.58
CA ARG A 36 9.79 -15.63 -20.80
C ARG A 36 8.47 -15.58 -20.03
N HIS A 37 8.10 -14.43 -19.45
CA HIS A 37 6.82 -14.26 -18.77
C HIS A 37 5.64 -14.29 -19.74
N LEU A 38 5.81 -13.71 -20.94
CA LEU A 38 4.81 -13.78 -22.01
C LEU A 38 4.56 -15.24 -22.44
N LEU A 39 5.62 -16.03 -22.63
CA LEU A 39 5.51 -17.45 -22.96
C LEU A 39 4.80 -18.26 -21.86
N VAL A 40 5.12 -18.01 -20.59
CA VAL A 40 4.43 -18.64 -19.45
C VAL A 40 2.94 -18.26 -19.46
N PHE A 41 2.61 -16.99 -19.68
CA PHE A 41 1.23 -16.53 -19.75
C PHE A 41 0.45 -17.19 -20.89
N VAL A 42 1.03 -17.26 -22.09
CA VAL A 42 0.43 -17.94 -23.26
C VAL A 42 0.21 -19.42 -22.95
N PHE A 43 1.20 -20.09 -22.35
CA PHE A 43 1.11 -21.51 -22.00
C PHE A 43 0.02 -21.78 -20.97
N VAL A 44 -0.05 -20.97 -19.91
CA VAL A 44 -1.12 -21.05 -18.89
C VAL A 44 -2.49 -20.78 -19.53
N THR A 45 -2.60 -19.79 -20.41
CA THR A 45 -3.84 -19.49 -21.14
C THR A 45 -4.30 -20.66 -22.00
N LEU A 46 -3.38 -21.35 -22.68
CA LEU A 46 -3.67 -22.54 -23.47
C LEU A 46 -4.10 -23.74 -22.62
N ILE A 47 -3.47 -23.97 -21.47
CA ILE A 47 -3.89 -25.02 -20.53
C ILE A 47 -5.31 -24.75 -20.05
N ILE A 48 -5.58 -23.50 -19.66
CA ILE A 48 -6.88 -23.07 -19.18
C ILE A 48 -7.96 -23.22 -20.27
N LEU A 49 -7.66 -22.83 -21.51
CA LEU A 49 -8.53 -23.07 -22.67
C LEU A 49 -8.78 -24.56 -22.91
N GLY A 50 -7.74 -25.39 -22.80
CA GLY A 50 -7.84 -26.83 -22.89
C GLY A 50 -8.81 -27.40 -21.86
N ILE A 51 -8.68 -27.00 -20.59
CA ILE A 51 -9.59 -27.43 -19.51
C ILE A 51 -11.04 -27.09 -19.86
N VAL A 52 -11.33 -25.86 -20.32
CA VAL A 52 -12.69 -25.43 -20.69
C VAL A 52 -13.25 -26.21 -21.89
N ILE A 53 -12.41 -26.50 -22.90
CA ILE A 53 -12.82 -27.29 -24.07
C ILE A 53 -13.15 -28.72 -23.65
N PHE A 54 -12.28 -29.36 -22.86
CA PHE A 54 -12.47 -30.75 -22.43
C PHE A 54 -13.54 -30.94 -21.35
N SER A 55 -13.88 -29.89 -20.61
CA SER A 55 -14.93 -29.92 -19.59
C SER A 55 -16.34 -29.62 -20.11
N SER A 56 -16.50 -29.38 -21.41
CA SER A 56 -17.77 -28.93 -22.00
C SER A 56 -18.34 -29.95 -22.98
N GLY A 57 -19.54 -30.47 -22.72
CA GLY A 57 -20.23 -31.43 -23.59
C GLY A 57 -21.09 -30.79 -24.68
N SER A 58 -21.31 -29.47 -24.62
CA SER A 58 -22.12 -28.73 -25.58
C SER A 58 -21.63 -27.29 -25.78
N GLN A 59 -22.07 -26.64 -26.87
CA GLN A 59 -21.71 -25.25 -27.18
C GLN A 59 -22.20 -24.24 -26.10
N PRO A 60 -23.44 -24.34 -25.55
CA PRO A 60 -23.86 -23.47 -24.46
C PRO A 60 -23.02 -23.65 -23.19
N GLU A 61 -22.66 -24.89 -22.88
CA GLU A 61 -21.84 -25.24 -21.72
C GLU A 61 -20.41 -24.71 -21.88
N PHE A 62 -19.85 -24.75 -23.09
CA PHE A 62 -18.57 -24.13 -23.42
C PHE A 62 -18.58 -22.62 -23.13
N TYR A 63 -19.57 -21.88 -23.63
CA TYR A 63 -19.63 -20.43 -23.40
C TYR A 63 -19.82 -20.09 -21.92
N LEU A 64 -20.60 -20.89 -21.20
CA LEU A 64 -20.84 -20.69 -19.77
C LEU A 64 -19.58 -20.99 -18.94
N ASN A 65 -18.84 -22.05 -19.27
CA ASN A 65 -17.56 -22.38 -18.63
C ASN A 65 -16.48 -21.35 -18.97
N LEU A 66 -16.42 -20.86 -20.21
CA LEU A 66 -15.53 -19.77 -20.61
C LEU A 66 -15.82 -18.48 -19.83
N LEU A 67 -17.09 -18.10 -19.70
CA LEU A 67 -17.48 -16.90 -18.96
C LEU A 67 -17.14 -17.03 -17.47
N LYS A 68 -17.44 -18.18 -16.85
CA LYS A 68 -17.08 -18.48 -15.45
C LYS A 68 -15.58 -18.32 -15.23
N LEU A 69 -14.78 -18.91 -16.10
CA LEU A 69 -13.33 -18.83 -16.04
C LEU A 69 -12.82 -17.39 -16.19
N LEU A 70 -13.34 -16.61 -17.15
CA LEU A 70 -12.94 -15.21 -17.34
C LEU A 70 -13.24 -14.38 -16.09
N ILE A 71 -14.39 -14.58 -15.46
CA ILE A 71 -14.75 -13.93 -14.19
C ILE A 71 -13.77 -14.34 -13.09
N VAL A 72 -13.47 -15.63 -12.96
CA VAL A 72 -12.53 -16.16 -11.97
C VAL A 72 -11.13 -15.57 -12.16
N LEU A 73 -10.64 -15.48 -13.39
CA LEU A 73 -9.34 -14.88 -13.72
C LEU A 73 -9.30 -13.39 -13.37
N LEU A 74 -10.35 -12.65 -13.73
CA LEU A 74 -10.47 -11.23 -13.42
C LEU A 74 -10.49 -10.99 -11.90
N MET A 75 -11.30 -11.76 -11.16
CA MET A 75 -11.34 -11.68 -9.70
C MET A 75 -9.99 -12.06 -9.07
N SER A 76 -9.31 -13.07 -9.61
CA SER A 76 -8.00 -13.48 -9.10
C SER A 76 -6.93 -12.40 -9.33
N PHE A 77 -7.01 -11.69 -10.46
CA PHE A 77 -6.17 -10.52 -10.72
C PHE A 77 -6.44 -9.40 -9.73
N PHE A 78 -7.71 -9.12 -9.39
CA PHE A 78 -8.03 -8.15 -8.34
C PHE A 78 -7.52 -8.58 -6.96
N VAL A 79 -7.67 -9.85 -6.58
CA VAL A 79 -7.09 -10.37 -5.34
C VAL A 79 -5.57 -10.17 -5.33
N TYR A 80 -4.87 -10.49 -6.43
CA TYR A 80 -3.43 -10.27 -6.54
C TYR A 80 -3.05 -8.79 -6.29
N CYS A 81 -3.61 -7.86 -7.06
CA CYS A 81 -3.28 -6.43 -6.94
C CYS A 81 -3.64 -5.86 -5.57
N GLN A 82 -4.81 -6.22 -5.03
CA GLN A 82 -5.23 -5.73 -3.72
C GLN A 82 -4.41 -6.34 -2.60
N SER A 83 -3.99 -7.60 -2.71
CA SER A 83 -3.13 -8.26 -1.73
C SER A 83 -1.77 -7.56 -1.65
N GLU A 84 -1.17 -7.27 -2.80
CA GLU A 84 0.09 -6.54 -2.89
C GLU A 84 -0.04 -5.15 -2.23
N CYS A 85 -1.06 -4.37 -2.61
CA CYS A 85 -1.34 -3.05 -2.02
C CYS A 85 -1.61 -3.12 -0.52
N PHE A 86 -2.40 -4.09 -0.07
CA PHE A 86 -2.69 -4.32 1.35
C PHE A 86 -1.42 -4.55 2.14
N TRP A 87 -0.62 -5.53 1.73
CA TRP A 87 0.60 -5.88 2.44
C TRP A 87 1.64 -4.77 2.37
N PHE A 88 1.73 -4.05 1.24
CA PHE A 88 2.58 -2.88 1.10
C PHE A 88 2.24 -1.79 2.13
N LEU A 89 0.95 -1.46 2.28
CA LEU A 89 0.51 -0.46 3.26
C LEU A 89 0.75 -0.91 4.70
N ILE A 90 0.51 -2.19 5.01
CA ILE A 90 0.81 -2.76 6.32
C ILE A 90 2.32 -2.73 6.61
N ALA A 91 3.15 -3.08 5.62
CA ALA A 91 4.60 -3.03 5.73
C ALA A 91 5.10 -1.60 5.95
N LYS A 92 4.60 -0.62 5.18
CA LYS A 92 4.93 0.80 5.38
C LYS A 92 4.57 1.28 6.79
N ALA A 93 3.34 1.04 7.23
CA ALA A 93 2.89 1.46 8.56
C ALA A 93 3.74 0.80 9.67
N TYR A 94 4.02 -0.50 9.54
CA TYR A 94 4.88 -1.22 10.49
C TYR A 94 6.31 -0.68 10.51
N LEU A 95 6.94 -0.51 9.35
CA LEU A 95 8.30 0.00 9.23
C LEU A 95 8.43 1.43 9.73
N TYR A 96 7.44 2.28 9.46
CA TYR A 96 7.39 3.65 9.96
C TYR A 96 7.38 3.65 11.50
N ASP A 97 6.39 2.98 12.10
CA ASP A 97 6.26 2.86 13.55
C ASP A 97 7.51 2.26 14.20
N TYR A 98 8.08 1.23 13.59
CA TYR A 98 9.29 0.58 14.08
C TYR A 98 10.48 1.56 14.05
N ASN A 99 10.72 2.23 12.92
CA ASN A 99 11.87 3.12 12.77
C ASN A 99 11.79 4.37 13.64
N ILE A 100 10.61 4.97 13.82
CA ILE A 100 10.46 6.15 14.69
C ILE A 100 10.61 5.81 16.19
N LYS A 101 10.33 4.55 16.58
CA LYS A 101 10.38 4.11 17.99
C LYS A 101 11.76 3.63 18.43
N HIS A 102 12.66 3.29 17.51
CA HIS A 102 13.96 2.67 17.78
C HIS A 102 15.16 3.59 17.49
N ARG A 103 15.90 3.92 18.56
CA ARG A 103 17.02 4.88 18.55
C ARG A 103 18.17 4.54 17.57
N ARG A 104 18.48 3.25 17.38
CA ARG A 104 19.58 2.81 16.50
C ARG A 104 19.34 3.18 15.04
N HIS A 105 18.10 2.99 14.57
CA HIS A 105 17.74 3.32 13.20
C HIS A 105 17.70 4.83 13.00
N MET A 106 17.23 5.57 14.01
CA MET A 106 17.18 7.04 13.99
C MET A 106 18.54 7.70 13.70
N LYS A 107 19.65 7.14 14.22
CA LYS A 107 21.00 7.62 13.90
C LYS A 107 21.30 7.59 12.40
N ILE A 108 20.98 6.47 11.74
CA ILE A 108 21.20 6.28 10.31
C ILE A 108 20.35 7.27 9.49
N PHE A 109 19.10 7.51 9.90
CA PHE A 109 18.25 8.51 9.24
C PHE A 109 18.78 9.93 9.42
N MET A 110 19.31 10.27 10.60
CA MET A 110 19.88 11.60 10.87
C MET A 110 21.15 11.87 10.05
N GLU A 111 22.03 10.89 9.90
CA GLU A 111 23.23 10.98 9.06
C GLU A 111 22.83 11.29 7.60
N ARG A 112 21.86 10.56 7.05
CA ARG A 112 21.38 10.84 5.69
C ARG A 112 20.59 12.13 5.55
N ALA A 113 19.85 12.53 6.58
CA ALA A 113 19.15 13.82 6.60
C ALA A 113 20.14 15.00 6.56
N ASN A 114 21.34 14.84 7.13
CA ASN A 114 22.41 15.85 7.03
C ASN A 114 23.00 15.96 5.62
N GLU A 115 23.03 14.85 4.89
CA GLU A 115 23.54 14.80 3.51
C GLU A 115 22.50 15.28 2.48
N ALA A 116 21.21 15.26 2.83
CA ALA A 116 20.13 15.69 1.97
C ALA A 116 19.89 17.20 2.08
N SER A 117 19.97 17.92 0.95
CA SER A 117 19.58 19.34 0.90
C SER A 117 18.06 19.47 1.06
N PHE A 118 17.61 19.96 2.21
CA PHE A 118 16.21 20.29 2.44
C PHE A 118 15.91 21.72 1.94
N ASN A 119 15.28 21.81 0.77
CA ASN A 119 14.92 23.08 0.12
C ASN A 119 13.39 23.25 0.02
N GLU A 120 12.62 22.77 1.01
CA GLU A 120 11.18 23.05 1.00
C GLU A 120 10.90 24.47 1.48
N THR A 121 10.48 25.32 0.55
CA THR A 121 9.87 26.61 0.82
C THR A 121 8.36 26.42 1.00
N GLY A 122 7.87 26.44 2.23
CA GLY A 122 6.44 26.22 2.49
C GLY A 122 6.06 26.06 3.96
N ASN A 123 4.79 25.70 4.22
CA ASN A 123 4.26 25.46 5.56
C ASN A 123 4.80 24.13 6.14
N ILE A 124 5.92 24.20 6.85
CA ILE A 124 6.62 23.08 7.49
C ILE A 124 5.68 22.25 8.40
N GLN A 125 4.83 22.91 9.18
CA GLN A 125 3.84 22.21 10.04
C GLN A 125 2.83 21.41 9.22
N GLY A 126 2.42 21.95 8.07
CA GLY A 126 1.55 21.27 7.11
C GLY A 126 2.18 19.99 6.56
N TYR A 127 3.47 20.01 6.23
CA TYR A 127 4.21 18.83 5.79
C TYR A 127 4.37 17.78 6.90
N ILE A 128 4.69 18.21 8.13
CA ILE A 128 4.73 17.29 9.27
C ILE A 128 3.38 16.61 9.47
N LEU A 129 2.29 17.39 9.44
CA LEU A 129 0.94 16.88 9.59
C LEU A 129 0.58 15.89 8.49
N PHE A 130 0.83 16.25 7.23
CA PHE A 130 0.52 15.41 6.08
C PHE A 130 1.29 14.08 6.12
N THR A 131 2.61 14.13 6.32
CA THR A 131 3.47 12.95 6.30
C THR A 131 3.19 12.03 7.48
N ALA A 132 3.00 12.57 8.69
CA ALA A 132 2.66 11.78 9.87
C ALA A 132 1.28 11.14 9.75
N PHE A 133 0.28 11.88 9.26
CA PHE A 133 -1.09 11.36 9.10
C PHE A 133 -1.18 10.29 8.00
N SER A 134 -0.48 10.50 6.87
CA SER A 134 -0.41 9.53 5.77
C SER A 134 0.16 8.19 6.25
N ASN A 135 1.29 8.25 6.98
CA ASN A 135 2.01 7.06 7.43
C ASN A 135 1.31 6.25 8.54
N SER A 136 0.51 6.91 9.39
CA SER A 136 -0.11 6.28 10.55
C SER A 136 -1.60 5.96 10.35
N HIS A 137 -2.39 6.93 9.92
CA HIS A 137 -3.85 6.83 9.83
C HIS A 137 -4.30 6.48 8.40
N GLY A 138 -3.71 7.13 7.40
CA GLY A 138 -4.02 6.91 5.98
C GLY A 138 -3.84 5.45 5.59
N TYR A 139 -2.67 4.88 5.89
CA TYR A 139 -2.36 3.50 5.51
C TYR A 139 -3.26 2.47 6.18
N LYS A 140 -3.57 2.63 7.48
CA LYS A 140 -4.45 1.69 8.20
C LYS A 140 -5.86 1.68 7.63
N ARG A 141 -6.39 2.84 7.26
CA ARG A 141 -7.73 2.96 6.67
C ARG A 141 -7.81 2.30 5.30
N HIS A 142 -6.86 2.60 4.40
CA HIS A 142 -6.82 2.00 3.08
C HIS A 142 -6.56 0.49 3.13
N ALA A 143 -5.65 0.03 4.00
CA ALA A 143 -5.40 -1.40 4.21
C ALA A 143 -6.66 -2.14 4.70
N THR A 144 -7.40 -1.56 5.65
CA THR A 144 -8.65 -2.18 6.14
C THR A 144 -9.67 -2.37 5.01
N ARG A 145 -9.80 -1.38 4.13
CA ARG A 145 -10.69 -1.46 2.96
C ARG A 145 -10.27 -2.58 2.01
N TYR A 146 -8.99 -2.66 1.63
CA TYR A 146 -8.52 -3.74 0.76
C TYR A 146 -8.72 -5.12 1.39
N LEU A 147 -8.50 -5.27 2.71
CA LEU A 147 -8.76 -6.53 3.39
C LEU A 147 -10.23 -6.96 3.27
N ILE A 148 -11.17 -6.03 3.45
CA ILE A 148 -12.60 -6.31 3.30
C ILE A 148 -12.91 -6.73 1.86
N GLU A 149 -12.40 -6.00 0.87
CA GLU A 149 -12.61 -6.31 -0.56
C GLU A 149 -12.04 -7.69 -0.92
N ILE A 150 -10.83 -8.03 -0.46
CA ILE A 150 -10.21 -9.34 -0.61
C ILE A 150 -11.07 -10.42 0.05
N CYS A 151 -11.52 -10.23 1.29
CA CYS A 151 -12.38 -11.20 1.98
C CYS A 151 -13.69 -11.45 1.23
N LEU A 152 -14.31 -10.42 0.68
CA LEU A 152 -15.53 -10.55 -0.14
C LEU A 152 -15.25 -11.34 -1.44
N MET A 153 -14.14 -11.07 -2.12
CA MET A 153 -13.75 -11.83 -3.32
C MET A 153 -13.41 -13.29 -3.02
N LEU A 154 -12.69 -13.55 -1.92
CA LEU A 154 -12.42 -14.90 -1.43
C LEU A 154 -13.72 -15.64 -1.10
N PHE A 155 -14.65 -14.98 -0.41
CA PHE A 155 -15.96 -15.57 -0.12
C PHE A 155 -16.73 -15.91 -1.41
N ALA A 156 -16.71 -15.04 -2.41
CA ALA A 156 -17.35 -15.30 -3.70
C ALA A 156 -16.74 -16.52 -4.43
N PHE A 157 -15.43 -16.76 -4.30
CA PHE A 157 -14.79 -17.96 -4.86
C PHE A 157 -15.35 -19.27 -4.30
N LEU A 158 -15.77 -19.30 -3.02
CA LEU A 158 -16.38 -20.49 -2.42
C LEU A 158 -17.66 -20.95 -3.13
N TYR A 159 -18.36 -20.04 -3.81
CA TYR A 159 -19.62 -20.34 -4.51
C TYR A 159 -19.43 -20.52 -6.02
N ILE A 160 -18.51 -19.75 -6.63
CA ILE A 160 -18.30 -19.81 -8.09
C ILE A 160 -17.42 -21.00 -8.45
N MET A 161 -16.27 -21.15 -7.79
CA MET A 161 -15.28 -22.19 -8.09
C MET A 161 -14.37 -22.44 -6.87
N PRO A 162 -14.73 -23.38 -5.98
CA PRO A 162 -14.05 -23.59 -4.70
C PRO A 162 -12.55 -23.87 -4.81
N ASP A 163 -12.10 -24.53 -5.88
CA ASP A 163 -10.67 -24.82 -6.09
C ASP A 163 -9.83 -23.53 -6.21
N PHE A 164 -10.43 -22.46 -6.73
CA PHE A 164 -9.77 -21.16 -6.86
C PHE A 164 -9.77 -20.35 -5.56
N PHE A 165 -10.58 -20.72 -4.56
CA PHE A 165 -10.49 -20.11 -3.23
C PHE A 165 -9.11 -20.38 -2.61
N LEU A 166 -8.67 -21.65 -2.60
CA LEU A 166 -7.38 -22.02 -2.02
C LEU A 166 -6.21 -21.40 -2.78
N TYR A 167 -6.30 -21.35 -4.12
CA TYR A 167 -5.31 -20.67 -4.96
C TYR A 167 -5.19 -19.18 -4.60
N ASN A 168 -6.32 -18.46 -4.50
CA ASN A 168 -6.32 -17.04 -4.19
C ASN A 168 -5.94 -16.73 -2.73
N LEU A 169 -6.29 -17.61 -1.80
CA LEU A 169 -5.78 -17.54 -0.42
C LEU A 169 -4.26 -17.71 -0.40
N GLY A 170 -3.74 -18.64 -1.21
CA GLY A 170 -2.32 -18.83 -1.44
C GLY A 170 -1.65 -17.57 -1.99
N ILE A 171 -2.25 -16.90 -2.98
CA ILE A 171 -1.76 -15.60 -3.50
C ILE A 171 -1.70 -14.56 -2.39
N PHE A 172 -2.77 -14.41 -1.61
CA PHE A 172 -2.81 -13.44 -0.51
C PHE A 172 -1.68 -13.66 0.48
N VAL A 173 -1.42 -14.91 0.88
CA VAL A 173 -0.32 -15.26 1.80
C VAL A 173 1.05 -15.13 1.13
N ALA A 174 1.20 -15.50 -0.14
CA ALA A 174 2.46 -15.35 -0.87
C ALA A 174 2.86 -13.88 -1.00
N MET A 175 1.90 -12.97 -1.20
CA MET A 175 2.16 -11.53 -1.25
C MET A 175 2.70 -10.99 0.07
N PHE A 176 2.30 -11.53 1.23
CA PHE A 176 2.92 -11.18 2.50
C PHE A 176 4.44 -11.42 2.47
N PHE A 177 4.85 -12.62 2.05
CA PHE A 177 6.27 -12.96 1.97
C PHE A 177 7.00 -12.13 0.91
N TYR A 178 6.38 -11.91 -0.25
CA TYR A 178 6.96 -11.07 -1.29
C TYR A 178 7.24 -9.66 -0.79
N VAL A 179 6.23 -8.99 -0.22
CA VAL A 179 6.36 -7.61 0.27
C VAL A 179 7.34 -7.51 1.43
N PHE A 180 7.22 -8.37 2.45
CA PHE A 180 8.03 -8.25 3.67
C PHE A 180 9.47 -8.74 3.51
N LEU A 181 9.73 -9.71 2.63
CA LEU A 181 11.07 -10.29 2.48
C LEU A 181 11.82 -9.76 1.27
N SER A 182 11.11 -9.42 0.19
CA SER A 182 11.75 -9.13 -1.11
C SER A 182 11.59 -7.68 -1.55
N GLU A 183 10.47 -7.04 -1.23
CA GLU A 183 10.15 -5.72 -1.74
C GLU A 183 10.78 -4.60 -0.90
N ARG A 184 11.75 -3.89 -1.48
CA ARG A 184 12.47 -2.80 -0.81
C ARG A 184 11.74 -1.46 -0.87
N GLU A 185 10.68 -1.35 -1.68
CA GLU A 185 9.99 -0.08 -1.93
C GLU A 185 9.35 0.50 -0.68
N ALA A 186 8.66 -0.32 0.11
CA ALA A 186 8.03 0.13 1.36
C ALA A 186 9.09 0.73 2.31
N SER A 187 10.23 0.07 2.45
CA SER A 187 11.34 0.56 3.26
C SER A 187 11.95 1.84 2.70
N ALA A 188 12.12 1.96 1.39
CA ALA A 188 12.70 3.14 0.75
C ALA A 188 11.78 4.37 0.90
N GLN A 189 10.47 4.19 0.75
CA GLN A 189 9.51 5.28 0.94
C GLN A 189 9.43 5.73 2.40
N VAL A 190 9.33 4.79 3.35
CA VAL A 190 9.38 5.12 4.79
C VAL A 190 10.68 5.85 5.14
N PHE A 191 11.79 5.48 4.50
CA PHE A 191 13.05 6.17 4.68
C PHE A 191 13.00 7.63 4.23
N GLY A 192 12.45 7.89 3.04
CA GLY A 192 12.23 9.25 2.54
C GLY A 192 11.34 10.06 3.49
N ASP A 193 10.22 9.47 3.91
CA ASP A 193 9.23 10.14 4.78
C ASP A 193 9.86 10.54 6.14
N ILE A 194 10.62 9.66 6.79
CA ILE A 194 11.29 9.95 8.06
C ILE A 194 12.38 11.02 7.87
N THR A 195 13.13 10.97 6.78
CA THR A 195 14.17 11.97 6.47
C THR A 195 13.56 13.36 6.31
N ILE A 196 12.43 13.46 5.61
CA ILE A 196 11.66 14.71 5.48
C ILE A 196 11.20 15.19 6.85
N LEU A 197 10.61 14.32 7.67
CA LEU A 197 10.15 14.68 9.01
C LEU A 197 11.28 15.20 9.90
N ILE A 198 12.47 14.57 9.85
CA ILE A 198 13.65 15.04 10.58
C ILE A 198 13.99 16.48 10.17
N ASN A 199 14.07 16.75 8.87
CA ASN A 199 14.44 18.07 8.37
C ASN A 199 13.38 19.12 8.70
N CYS A 200 12.10 18.80 8.57
CA CYS A 200 11.01 19.68 8.99
C CYS A 200 11.09 20.02 10.48
N ILE A 201 11.35 19.03 11.34
CA ILE A 201 11.45 19.26 12.80
C ILE A 201 12.68 20.13 13.11
N ARG A 202 13.82 19.89 12.45
CA ARG A 202 15.04 20.71 12.61
C ARG A 202 14.81 22.16 12.25
N GLU A 203 14.20 22.42 11.10
CA GLU A 203 13.89 23.78 10.67
C GLU A 203 12.91 24.45 11.64
N LEU A 204 11.85 23.76 12.07
CA LEU A 204 10.91 24.31 13.04
C LEU A 204 11.56 24.60 14.41
N ILE A 205 12.55 23.80 14.84
CA ILE A 205 13.35 24.08 16.06
C ILE A 205 14.21 25.33 15.89
N LYS A 206 14.83 25.53 14.70
CA LYS A 206 15.63 26.72 14.41
C LYS A 206 14.78 27.99 14.36
N GLU A 207 13.58 27.91 13.78
CA GLU A 207 12.65 29.05 13.64
C GLU A 207 12.00 29.43 14.99
N ASP A 208 11.32 28.48 15.65
CA ASP A 208 10.73 28.68 16.98
C ASP A 208 10.70 27.36 17.80
N PRO A 209 11.67 27.17 18.71
CA PRO A 209 11.76 25.94 19.50
C PRO A 209 10.59 25.75 20.49
N LYS A 210 9.94 26.84 20.94
CA LYS A 210 8.78 26.75 21.85
C LYS A 210 7.52 26.34 21.08
N GLU A 211 7.35 26.87 19.88
CA GLU A 211 6.27 26.47 18.98
C GLU A 211 6.42 25.01 18.56
N CYS A 212 7.62 24.59 18.12
CA CYS A 212 7.90 23.20 17.74
C CYS A 212 7.54 22.21 18.88
N ARG A 213 8.00 22.51 20.10
CA ARG A 213 7.69 21.70 21.29
C ARG A 213 6.18 21.61 21.53
N THR A 214 5.46 22.72 21.39
CA THR A 214 4.01 22.77 21.61
C THR A 214 3.28 22.00 20.51
N PHE A 215 3.67 22.19 19.26
CA PHE A 215 3.10 21.54 18.10
C PHE A 215 3.24 20.01 18.16
N ILE A 216 4.39 19.48 18.61
CA ILE A 216 4.63 18.03 18.67
C ILE A 216 4.07 17.42 19.96
N LEU A 217 4.38 18.00 21.13
CA LEU A 217 4.08 17.36 22.42
C LEU A 217 2.67 17.62 22.93
N LYS A 218 2.05 18.73 22.50
CA LYS A 218 0.72 19.16 22.96
C LYS A 218 -0.33 19.16 21.85
N ASN A 219 -0.03 18.57 20.69
CA ASN A 219 -1.02 18.44 19.63
C ASN A 219 -2.21 17.61 20.08
N ASN A 220 -3.40 17.94 19.61
CA ASN A 220 -4.59 17.10 19.82
C ASN A 220 -4.56 15.83 18.97
N ASN A 221 -3.84 15.86 17.84
CA ASN A 221 -3.68 14.75 16.93
C ASN A 221 -2.64 13.74 17.47
N GLN A 222 -3.00 12.45 17.58
CA GLN A 222 -2.13 11.42 18.15
C GLN A 222 -0.94 11.13 17.24
N GLU A 223 -1.17 11.16 15.93
CA GLU A 223 -0.19 10.89 14.89
C GLU A 223 0.98 11.90 14.96
N ILE A 224 0.69 13.14 15.38
CA ILE A 224 1.72 14.15 15.66
C ILE A 224 2.42 13.89 17.00
N ARG A 225 1.68 13.50 18.05
CA ARG A 225 2.29 13.17 19.35
C ARG A 225 3.23 11.97 19.26
N ASP A 226 2.99 11.04 18.35
CA ASP A 226 3.85 9.87 18.11
C ASP A 226 5.25 10.27 17.59
N LEU A 227 5.39 11.48 17.03
CA LEU A 227 6.69 12.06 16.66
C LEU A 227 7.53 12.53 17.86
N LYS A 228 7.02 12.44 19.10
CA LYS A 228 7.75 12.85 20.31
C LYS A 228 9.19 12.29 20.36
N LYS A 229 9.35 10.99 20.08
CA LYS A 229 10.67 10.35 20.09
C LYS A 229 11.59 10.90 18.99
N LEU A 230 11.03 11.19 17.82
CA LEU A 230 11.75 11.81 16.71
C LEU A 230 12.24 13.21 17.10
N TYR A 231 11.34 14.01 17.70
CA TYR A 231 11.65 15.35 18.21
C TYR A 231 12.75 15.33 19.28
N GLU A 232 12.63 14.48 20.30
CA GLU A 232 13.64 14.34 21.36
C GLU A 232 15.00 13.97 20.77
N PHE A 233 15.01 13.09 19.77
CA PHE A 233 16.23 12.66 19.10
C PHE A 233 16.86 13.75 18.24
N VAL A 234 16.05 14.55 17.56
CA VAL A 234 16.54 15.72 16.81
C VAL A 234 17.14 16.74 17.77
N LEU A 235 16.45 17.04 18.87
CA LEU A 235 16.90 18.00 19.88
C LEU A 235 18.24 17.60 20.50
N GLU A 236 18.47 16.31 20.78
CA GLU A 236 19.75 15.79 21.28
C GLU A 236 20.93 15.98 20.29
N ALA A 237 20.64 16.15 19.00
CA ALA A 237 21.63 16.19 17.92
C ALA A 237 21.88 17.60 17.36
N THR A 238 21.10 18.59 17.80
CA THR A 238 21.29 20.05 17.53
C THR A 238 21.96 20.72 18.71
#